data_AF-A0AAD7HFM3-F1
#
_entry.id   AF-A0AAD7HFM3-F1
#
_cell.length_a   1.000
_cell.length_b   1.000
_cell.length_c   1.000
_cell.angle_alpha   90.00
_cell.angle_beta   90.00
_cell.angle_gamma   90.00
#
_symmetry.space_group_name_H-M   'P 1'
#
loop_
_entity.id
_entity.type
_entity.pdbx_description
1 polymer ?
#
loop_
_entity_poly.entity_id
_entity_poly.type
_entity_poly.pdbx_seq_one_letter_code
_entity_poly.pdbx_strand_id
1 'polypeptide(L)'
;ELNARDPWRYLKYAFHARDASDEVAKEIGRRRGVRFSVMNNLVNWLPGVSGLFDLMHCIFGALIKHLCKNILYKNGMIDAEAAQKLEEFFSKLVWPPSISRLPPSVARGAGSIKADQWRSQITVFFVALFIAWQVDGEIPDIDAPPSAPNTKNAAAQAAQEKLIDEIKSTKMDRSLRRHYDTIVQFTAAVRIITSNSISPNEVRRGCGALEQAIQSWARMNCHLVPYFHFAVHLEPQFLKHGPGPGWWTYPYERNNGLLGRFNHNGHSGGEIEGTMMRGWWKAILIQDLVCL
;
A
#
# COMPACT_ATOMS: atom_id res chain seq x y z
N GLU A 1 16.06 -22.49 -2.11
CA GLU A 1 14.64 -22.16 -1.92
C GLU A 1 14.41 -21.66 -0.50
N LEU A 2 13.66 -20.58 -0.31
CA LEU A 2 13.27 -20.12 1.03
C LEU A 2 12.00 -20.89 1.42
N ASN A 3 12.12 -21.85 2.34
CA ASN A 3 10.96 -22.58 2.84
C ASN A 3 10.06 -21.67 3.68
N ALA A 4 8.74 -21.84 3.55
CA ALA A 4 7.77 -21.19 4.43
C ALA A 4 8.10 -21.52 5.89
N ARG A 5 8.05 -20.51 6.75
CA ARG A 5 8.36 -20.70 8.17
C ARG A 5 7.20 -21.43 8.85
N ASP A 6 7.52 -22.41 9.69
CA ASP A 6 6.51 -23.15 10.45
C ASP A 6 5.75 -22.21 11.42
N PRO A 7 4.42 -22.04 11.27
CA PRO A 7 3.64 -21.17 12.15
C PRO A 7 3.57 -21.68 13.59
N TRP A 8 3.66 -23.00 13.84
CA TRP A 8 3.61 -23.59 15.18
C TRP A 8 4.82 -23.18 16.01
N ARG A 9 6.00 -23.05 15.37
CA ARG A 9 7.19 -22.47 15.98
C ARG A 9 6.92 -21.09 16.59
N TYR A 10 6.18 -20.22 15.91
CA TYR A 10 5.88 -18.88 16.41
C TYR A 10 4.83 -18.90 17.52
N LEU A 11 3.83 -19.77 17.43
CA LEU A 11 2.86 -19.96 18.50
C LEU A 11 3.54 -20.41 19.79
N LYS A 12 4.46 -21.38 19.70
CA LYS A 12 5.30 -21.81 20.83
C LYS A 12 6.02 -20.63 21.48
N TYR A 13 6.69 -19.80 20.69
CA TYR A 13 7.40 -18.63 21.22
C TYR A 13 6.47 -17.56 21.80
N ALA A 14 5.25 -17.42 21.29
CA ALA A 14 4.24 -16.53 21.87
C ALA A 14 3.90 -16.96 23.30
N PHE A 15 3.62 -18.25 23.53
CA PHE A 15 3.36 -18.77 24.88
C PHE A 15 4.61 -18.70 25.78
N HIS A 16 5.79 -19.01 25.26
CA HIS A 16 7.03 -18.82 26.02
C HIS A 16 7.22 -17.36 26.45
N ALA A 17 6.88 -16.39 25.59
CA ALA A 17 6.97 -14.98 25.93
C ALA A 17 5.95 -14.55 26.99
N ARG A 18 4.79 -15.21 27.09
CA ARG A 18 3.78 -14.97 28.12
C ARG A 18 4.28 -15.36 29.51
N ASP A 19 4.97 -16.50 29.58
CA ASP A 19 5.36 -17.14 30.83
C ASP A 19 6.80 -16.77 31.26
N ALA A 20 7.50 -15.93 30.49
CA ALA A 20 8.88 -15.52 30.74
C ALA A 20 8.99 -14.14 31.41
N SER A 21 10.19 -13.78 31.89
CA SER A 21 10.47 -12.42 32.37
C SER A 21 10.38 -11.39 31.23
N ASP A 22 10.22 -10.12 31.60
CA ASP A 22 10.12 -9.01 30.64
C ASP A 22 11.33 -8.92 29.70
N GLU A 23 12.54 -9.17 30.21
CA GLU A 23 13.77 -9.18 29.39
C GLU A 23 13.73 -10.28 28.34
N VAL A 24 13.32 -11.48 28.74
CA VAL A 24 13.23 -12.65 27.85
C VAL A 24 12.11 -12.45 26.83
N ALA A 25 10.94 -11.96 27.25
CA ALA A 25 9.83 -11.66 26.36
C ALA A 25 10.21 -10.60 25.30
N LYS A 26 10.95 -9.55 25.71
CA LYS A 26 11.51 -8.54 24.78
C LYS A 26 12.50 -9.16 23.81
N GLU A 27 13.38 -10.05 24.27
CA GLU A 27 14.37 -10.71 23.41
C GLU A 27 13.71 -11.68 22.41
N ILE A 28 12.68 -12.42 22.84
CA ILE A 28 11.84 -13.22 21.94
C ILE A 28 11.19 -12.33 20.89
N GLY A 29 10.57 -11.22 21.31
CA GLY A 29 9.99 -10.24 20.41
C GLY A 29 10.98 -9.70 19.37
N ARG A 30 12.20 -9.38 19.79
CA ARG A 30 13.26 -8.85 18.91
C ARG A 30 13.79 -9.90 17.93
N ARG A 31 14.13 -11.10 18.41
CA ARG A 31 14.74 -12.15 17.56
C ARG A 31 13.75 -12.90 16.70
N ARG A 32 12.50 -13.02 17.15
CA ARG A 32 11.48 -13.87 16.51
C ARG A 32 10.32 -13.06 15.93
N GLY A 33 10.13 -11.80 16.32
CA GLY A 33 9.04 -10.98 15.83
C GLY A 33 7.66 -11.42 16.32
N VAL A 34 7.58 -12.07 17.48
CA VAL A 34 6.31 -12.57 18.05
C VAL A 34 6.14 -12.09 19.49
N ARG A 35 4.89 -11.79 19.87
CA ARG A 35 4.45 -11.49 21.23
C ARG A 35 3.20 -12.30 21.53
N PHE A 36 2.96 -12.59 22.81
CA PHE A 36 1.70 -13.18 23.22
C PHE A 36 0.53 -12.22 22.96
N SER A 37 -0.58 -12.79 22.49
CA SER A 37 -1.89 -12.15 22.41
C SER A 37 -2.93 -13.14 22.92
N VAL A 38 -4.02 -12.65 23.50
CA VAL A 38 -5.17 -13.49 23.90
C VAL A 38 -5.71 -14.34 22.75
N MET A 39 -5.55 -13.86 21.50
CA MET A 39 -5.94 -14.59 20.29
C MET A 39 -5.12 -15.89 20.11
N ASN A 40 -3.92 -16.01 20.69
CA ASN A 40 -3.13 -17.24 20.63
C ASN A 40 -3.77 -18.41 21.39
N ASN A 41 -4.77 -18.16 22.24
CA ASN A 41 -5.55 -19.22 22.88
C ASN A 41 -6.61 -19.83 21.96
N LEU A 42 -6.94 -19.18 20.85
CA LEU A 42 -7.94 -19.69 19.92
C LEU A 42 -7.40 -20.89 19.16
N VAL A 43 -8.17 -21.99 19.17
CA VAL A 43 -7.83 -23.22 18.46
C VAL A 43 -7.64 -22.90 16.97
N ASN A 44 -6.53 -23.38 16.38
CA ASN A 44 -6.15 -23.15 14.99
C ASN A 44 -5.96 -21.67 14.57
N TRP A 45 -5.89 -20.74 15.53
CA TRP A 45 -5.47 -19.37 15.23
C TRP A 45 -3.95 -19.28 15.17
N LEU A 46 -3.41 -19.28 13.94
CA LEU A 46 -2.00 -19.14 13.68
C LEU A 46 -1.75 -17.75 13.07
N PRO A 47 -1.25 -16.75 13.81
CA PRO A 47 -1.22 -15.36 13.36
C PRO A 47 -0.61 -15.14 11.97
N GLY A 48 0.46 -15.86 11.63
CA GLY A 48 1.13 -15.74 10.33
C GLY A 48 0.36 -16.32 9.13
N VAL A 49 -0.69 -17.10 9.35
CA VAL A 49 -1.48 -17.78 8.29
C VAL A 49 -2.97 -17.42 8.36
N SER A 50 -3.45 -17.11 9.56
CA SER A 50 -4.81 -16.67 9.84
C SER A 50 -4.96 -15.15 9.71
N GLY A 51 -3.87 -14.39 9.81
CA GLY A 51 -3.86 -12.95 9.59
C GLY A 51 -4.09 -12.62 8.12
N LEU A 52 -5.17 -11.88 7.87
CA LEU A 52 -5.45 -11.28 6.57
C LEU A 52 -4.65 -9.99 6.43
N PHE A 53 -3.94 -9.82 5.32
CA PHE A 53 -3.39 -8.53 4.94
C PHE A 53 -4.47 -7.72 4.25
N ASP A 54 -4.83 -6.55 4.78
CA ASP A 54 -5.81 -5.71 4.09
C ASP A 54 -5.26 -5.22 2.74
N LEU A 55 -5.98 -5.50 1.64
CA LEU A 55 -5.57 -5.12 0.28
C LEU A 55 -5.51 -3.61 0.12
N MET A 56 -6.43 -2.87 0.75
CA MET A 56 -6.55 -1.43 0.53
C MET A 56 -5.33 -0.68 1.09
N HIS A 57 -4.95 -0.98 2.33
CA HIS A 57 -3.77 -0.42 2.98
C HIS A 57 -2.48 -0.91 2.34
N CYS A 58 -2.40 -2.19 1.98
CA CYS A 58 -1.21 -2.74 1.34
C CYS A 58 -0.98 -2.11 -0.03
N ILE A 59 -1.96 -2.20 -0.94
CA ILE A 59 -1.79 -1.77 -2.34
C ILE A 59 -1.87 -0.25 -2.46
N PHE A 60 -2.94 0.38 -1.98
CA PHE A 60 -3.18 1.81 -2.18
C PHE A 60 -2.49 2.66 -1.09
N GLY A 61 -2.63 2.26 0.18
CA GLY A 61 -2.07 2.99 1.32
C GLY A 61 -0.54 2.92 1.43
N ALA A 62 0.08 1.85 0.92
CA ALA A 62 1.52 1.62 1.00
C ALA A 62 2.19 1.57 -0.37
N LEU A 63 1.93 0.58 -1.23
CA LEU A 63 2.68 0.38 -2.48
C LEU A 63 2.55 1.56 -3.45
N ILE A 64 1.32 1.92 -3.84
CA ILE A 64 1.07 3.03 -4.80
C ILE A 64 1.54 4.36 -4.20
N LYS A 65 1.24 4.61 -2.92
CA LYS A 65 1.74 5.79 -2.21
C LYS A 65 3.26 5.86 -2.25
N HIS A 66 3.96 4.76 -2.00
CA HIS A 66 5.43 4.69 -1.99
C HIS A 66 6.01 4.85 -3.40
N LEU A 67 5.41 4.23 -4.41
CA LEU A 67 5.76 4.43 -5.81
C LEU A 67 5.70 5.92 -6.17
N CYS A 68 4.56 6.56 -5.99
CA CYS A 68 4.39 7.95 -6.36
C CYS A 68 5.28 8.86 -5.50
N LYS A 69 5.16 8.81 -4.18
CA LYS A 69 5.85 9.78 -3.31
C LYS A 69 7.33 9.54 -3.20
N ASN A 70 7.78 8.29 -3.07
CA ASN A 70 9.16 7.99 -2.75
C ASN A 70 9.97 7.69 -4.01
N ILE A 71 9.54 6.73 -4.83
CA ILE A 71 10.29 6.34 -6.03
C ILE A 71 10.27 7.47 -7.06
N LEU A 72 9.10 8.07 -7.34
CA LEU A 72 8.99 9.07 -8.41
C LEU A 72 9.31 10.50 -7.94
N TYR A 73 8.57 11.05 -6.98
CA TYR A 73 8.74 12.45 -6.59
C TYR A 73 9.98 12.68 -5.73
N LYS A 74 10.14 11.97 -4.61
CA LYS A 74 11.22 12.23 -3.65
C LYS A 74 12.61 11.94 -4.23
N ASN A 75 12.74 10.90 -5.05
CA ASN A 75 14.00 10.61 -5.75
C ASN A 75 14.16 11.37 -7.07
N GLY A 76 13.24 12.28 -7.43
CA GLY A 76 13.41 13.18 -8.57
C GLY A 76 13.38 12.50 -9.94
N MET A 77 12.53 11.49 -10.12
CA MET A 77 12.21 10.95 -11.44
C MET A 77 11.25 11.86 -12.22
N ILE A 78 10.52 12.72 -11.50
CA ILE A 78 9.65 13.75 -12.06
C ILE A 78 10.34 15.10 -11.88
N ASP A 79 10.81 15.67 -12.98
CA ASP A 79 11.35 17.03 -13.01
C ASP A 79 10.23 18.09 -13.10
N ALA A 80 10.62 19.36 -13.22
CA ALA A 80 9.66 20.47 -13.26
C ALA A 80 8.75 20.43 -14.50
N GLU A 81 9.29 20.06 -15.66
CA GLU A 81 8.53 19.99 -16.91
C GLU A 81 7.53 18.82 -16.88
N ALA A 82 7.99 17.64 -16.47
CA ALA A 82 7.14 16.47 -16.30
C ALA A 82 6.03 16.73 -15.26
N ALA A 83 6.35 17.42 -14.14
CA ALA A 83 5.34 17.80 -13.15
C ALA A 83 4.26 18.73 -13.73
N GLN A 84 4.64 19.69 -14.57
CA GLN A 84 3.70 20.60 -15.24
C GLN A 84 2.79 19.83 -16.19
N LYS A 85 3.34 18.92 -17.02
CA LYS A 85 2.57 18.06 -17.91
C LYS A 85 1.58 17.15 -17.15
N LEU A 86 2.01 16.60 -16.00
CA LEU A 86 1.12 15.82 -15.13
C LEU A 86 -0.02 16.68 -14.56
N GLU A 87 0.27 17.88 -14.09
CA GLU A 87 -0.74 18.81 -13.57
C GLU A 87 -1.77 19.18 -14.64
N GLU A 88 -1.30 19.48 -15.85
CA GLU A 88 -2.16 19.78 -17.00
C GLU A 88 -3.06 18.59 -17.35
N PHE A 89 -2.49 17.36 -17.42
CA PHE A 89 -3.26 16.15 -17.68
C PHE A 89 -4.37 15.95 -16.64
N PHE A 90 -4.05 16.02 -15.35
CA PHE A 90 -5.03 15.82 -14.29
C PHE A 90 -6.07 16.94 -14.22
N SER A 91 -5.72 18.17 -14.59
CA SER A 91 -6.66 19.30 -14.63
C SER A 91 -7.74 19.16 -15.71
N LYS A 92 -7.41 18.51 -16.82
CA LYS A 92 -8.30 18.27 -17.96
C LYS A 92 -9.12 16.99 -17.84
N LEU A 93 -8.77 16.12 -16.88
CA LEU A 93 -9.41 14.83 -16.70
C LEU A 93 -10.79 14.98 -16.04
N VAL A 94 -11.82 14.49 -16.73
CA VAL A 94 -13.19 14.45 -16.20
C VAL A 94 -13.43 13.14 -15.46
N TRP A 95 -13.57 13.21 -14.13
CA TRP A 95 -13.88 12.06 -13.29
C TRP A 95 -15.40 11.82 -13.22
N PRO A 96 -15.88 10.58 -13.42
CA PRO A 96 -17.27 10.22 -13.13
C PRO A 96 -17.66 10.58 -11.69
N PRO A 97 -18.92 10.97 -11.42
CA PRO A 97 -19.37 11.31 -10.07
C PRO A 97 -19.17 10.20 -9.02
N SER A 98 -19.11 8.95 -9.48
CA SER A 98 -18.92 7.76 -8.64
C SER A 98 -17.48 7.51 -8.20
N ILE A 99 -16.51 8.32 -8.66
CA ILE A 99 -15.08 8.15 -8.38
C ILE A 99 -14.56 9.37 -7.62
N SER A 100 -13.72 9.13 -6.59
CA SER A 100 -13.09 10.22 -5.86
C SER A 100 -12.16 11.04 -6.75
N ARG A 101 -12.34 12.36 -6.73
CA ARG A 101 -11.44 13.30 -7.41
C ARG A 101 -10.07 13.31 -6.75
N LEU A 102 -9.03 13.42 -7.57
CA LEU A 102 -7.68 13.68 -7.10
C LEU A 102 -7.54 15.13 -6.63
N PRO A 103 -6.92 15.39 -5.48
CA PRO A 103 -6.63 16.76 -5.07
C PRO A 103 -5.59 17.37 -6.03
N PRO A 104 -5.65 18.69 -6.30
CA PRO A 104 -4.69 19.36 -7.19
C PRO A 104 -3.22 19.16 -6.79
N SER A 105 -2.94 18.87 -5.52
CA SER A 105 -1.59 18.66 -5.01
C SER A 105 -0.94 17.32 -5.39
N VAL A 106 -1.70 16.36 -5.95
CA VAL A 106 -1.17 15.04 -6.31
C VAL A 106 -0.09 15.13 -7.38
N ALA A 107 -0.28 15.99 -8.38
CA ALA A 107 0.68 16.21 -9.46
C ALA A 107 2.03 16.78 -8.97
N ARG A 108 2.05 17.35 -7.76
CA ARG A 108 3.24 17.89 -7.10
C ARG A 108 3.82 16.97 -6.02
N GLY A 109 3.30 15.74 -5.89
CA GLY A 109 3.73 14.80 -4.84
C GLY A 109 3.39 15.23 -3.41
N ALA A 110 2.52 16.24 -3.24
CA ALA A 110 2.24 16.87 -1.95
C ALA A 110 0.85 16.52 -1.40
N GLY A 111 0.68 16.67 -0.09
CA GLY A 111 -0.60 16.49 0.62
C GLY A 111 -0.86 15.08 1.14
N SER A 112 -1.91 14.93 1.95
CA SER A 112 -2.35 13.64 2.50
C SER A 112 -3.40 13.01 1.58
N ILE A 113 -2.95 12.15 0.68
CA ILE A 113 -3.79 11.47 -0.31
C ILE A 113 -4.32 10.18 0.30
N LYS A 114 -5.63 9.99 0.24
CA LYS A 114 -6.33 8.82 0.80
C LYS A 114 -6.22 7.61 -0.13
N ALA A 115 -6.41 6.41 0.41
CA ALA A 115 -6.35 5.17 -0.36
C ALA A 115 -7.27 5.17 -1.60
N ASP A 116 -8.50 5.67 -1.48
CA ASP A 116 -9.44 5.74 -2.62
C ASP A 116 -8.97 6.69 -3.73
N GLN A 117 -8.26 7.75 -3.37
CA GLN A 117 -7.63 8.65 -4.34
C GLN A 117 -6.45 7.98 -5.02
N TRP A 118 -5.61 7.22 -4.31
CA TRP A 118 -4.54 6.43 -4.93
C TRP A 118 -5.10 5.37 -5.88
N ARG A 119 -6.20 4.71 -5.50
CA ARG A 119 -6.94 3.78 -6.35
C ARG A 119 -7.44 4.44 -7.64
N SER A 120 -7.98 5.65 -7.52
CA SER A 120 -8.45 6.41 -8.69
C SER A 120 -7.29 6.88 -9.56
N GLN A 121 -6.17 7.28 -8.96
CA GLN A 121 -5.01 7.76 -9.71
C GLN A 121 -4.38 6.65 -10.55
N ILE A 122 -4.11 5.49 -9.96
CA ILE A 122 -3.30 4.45 -10.60
C ILE A 122 -3.93 3.94 -11.92
N THR A 123 -5.25 4.03 -12.06
CA THR A 123 -5.97 3.61 -13.28
C THR A 123 -5.65 4.46 -14.50
N VAL A 124 -5.19 5.69 -14.32
CA VAL A 124 -4.83 6.62 -15.41
C VAL A 124 -3.37 7.06 -15.35
N PHE A 125 -2.65 6.71 -14.28
CA PHE A 125 -1.33 7.27 -14.00
C PHE A 125 -0.27 6.90 -15.03
N PHE A 126 -0.31 5.67 -15.57
CA PHE A 126 0.62 5.26 -16.63
C PHE A 126 0.43 6.07 -17.93
N VAL A 127 -0.80 6.53 -18.22
CA VAL A 127 -1.07 7.43 -19.35
C VAL A 127 -0.54 8.83 -19.05
N ALA A 128 -0.77 9.32 -17.82
CA ALA A 128 -0.25 10.61 -17.37
C ALA A 128 1.29 10.65 -17.46
N LEU A 129 1.97 9.60 -17.00
CA LEU A 129 3.42 9.48 -17.08
C LEU A 129 3.91 9.38 -18.52
N PHE A 130 3.17 8.70 -19.39
CA PHE A 130 3.51 8.65 -20.80
C PHE A 130 3.53 10.06 -21.40
N ILE A 131 2.46 10.83 -21.18
CA ILE A 131 2.37 12.22 -21.65
C ILE A 131 3.49 13.09 -21.08
N ALA A 132 3.87 12.86 -19.82
CA ALA A 132 4.90 13.63 -19.14
C ALA A 132 6.32 13.35 -19.66
N TRP A 133 6.64 12.08 -20.00
CA TRP A 133 7.99 11.65 -20.34
C TRP A 133 8.25 11.39 -21.82
N GLN A 134 7.21 11.27 -22.66
CA GLN A 134 7.40 10.95 -24.07
C GLN A 134 8.15 12.06 -24.82
N VAL A 135 8.97 11.63 -25.78
CA VAL A 135 9.61 12.46 -26.80
C VAL A 135 9.26 11.80 -28.14
N ASP A 136 8.62 12.55 -29.03
CA ASP A 136 8.18 12.09 -30.35
C ASP A 136 7.34 10.79 -30.35
N GLY A 137 6.49 10.63 -29.32
CA GLY A 137 5.58 9.49 -29.19
C GLY A 137 6.20 8.25 -28.56
N GLU A 138 7.45 8.30 -28.12
CA GLU A 138 8.12 7.20 -27.43
C GLU A 138 8.69 7.67 -26.08
N ILE A 139 8.81 6.75 -25.14
CA ILE A 139 9.47 7.06 -23.86
C ILE A 139 10.96 6.81 -24.04
N PRO A 140 11.80 7.84 -23.90
CA PRO A 140 13.22 7.74 -24.19
C PRO A 140 13.92 6.76 -23.24
N ASP A 141 14.91 6.03 -23.76
CA ASP A 141 15.81 5.20 -22.96
C ASP A 141 16.97 6.04 -22.42
N ILE A 142 16.61 7.00 -21.55
CA ILE A 142 17.54 7.90 -20.87
C ILE A 142 17.26 7.89 -19.36
N ASP A 143 18.25 8.31 -18.59
CA ASP A 143 18.09 8.53 -17.16
C ASP A 143 17.32 9.83 -16.88
N ALA A 144 16.53 9.84 -15.81
CA ALA A 144 15.93 11.06 -15.28
C ALA A 144 17.02 12.09 -14.93
N PRO A 145 16.86 13.38 -15.30
CA PRO A 145 17.86 14.41 -15.07
C PRO A 145 18.37 14.42 -13.63
N PRO A 146 19.67 14.69 -13.39
CA PRO A 146 20.20 14.75 -12.05
C PRO A 146 19.52 15.86 -11.25
N SER A 147 19.23 15.58 -9.97
CA SER A 147 18.69 16.62 -9.09
C SER A 147 19.78 17.64 -8.77
N ALA A 148 19.44 18.93 -8.80
CA ALA A 148 20.39 19.99 -8.49
C ALA A 148 20.96 19.84 -7.07
N PRO A 149 22.23 20.23 -6.84
CA PRO A 149 22.83 20.22 -5.51
C PRO A 149 21.99 20.98 -4.49
N ASN A 150 22.01 20.55 -3.22
CA ASN A 150 21.27 21.18 -2.12
C ASN A 150 19.73 21.19 -2.25
N THR A 151 19.16 20.39 -3.17
CA THR A 151 17.71 20.17 -3.23
C THR A 151 17.26 19.07 -2.26
N LYS A 152 15.97 19.08 -1.90
CA LYS A 152 15.35 18.00 -1.11
C LYS A 152 15.49 16.62 -1.79
N ASN A 153 15.46 16.61 -3.12
CA ASN A 153 15.62 15.40 -3.93
C ASN A 153 17.05 14.86 -3.84
N ALA A 154 18.07 15.72 -3.99
CA ALA A 154 19.46 15.31 -3.84
C ALA A 154 19.76 14.78 -2.42
N ALA A 155 19.23 15.45 -1.39
CA ALA A 155 19.36 14.99 -0.01
C ALA A 155 18.67 13.62 0.21
N ALA A 156 17.50 13.40 -0.42
CA ALA A 156 16.79 12.14 -0.33
C ALA A 156 17.51 10.99 -1.05
N GLN A 157 18.09 11.25 -2.22
CA GLN A 157 18.91 10.29 -2.96
C GLN A 157 20.10 9.85 -2.10
N ALA A 158 20.85 10.80 -1.53
CA ALA A 158 21.98 10.51 -0.64
C ALA A 158 21.55 9.72 0.62
N ALA A 159 20.40 10.04 1.20
CA ALA A 159 19.87 9.29 2.34
C ALA A 159 19.46 7.86 1.96
N GLN A 160 18.90 7.66 0.77
CA GLN A 160 18.52 6.35 0.26
C GLN A 160 19.74 5.49 -0.08
N GLU A 161 20.77 6.08 -0.70
CA GLU A 161 22.04 5.40 -0.96
C GLU A 161 22.63 4.86 0.33
N LYS A 162 22.67 5.64 1.42
CA LYS A 162 23.15 5.17 2.74
C LYS A 162 22.36 3.98 3.31
N LEU A 163 21.03 3.95 3.12
CA LEU A 163 20.18 2.83 3.57
C LEU A 163 20.47 1.54 2.79
N ILE A 164 20.86 1.68 1.52
CA ILE A 164 21.17 0.54 0.64
C ILE A 164 22.64 0.13 0.76
N ASP A 165 23.55 1.06 1.08
CA ASP A 165 24.98 0.84 1.26
C ASP A 165 25.29 -0.20 2.35
N GLU A 166 24.43 -0.37 3.35
CA GLU A 166 24.53 -1.46 4.34
C GLU A 166 24.39 -2.86 3.69
N ILE A 167 23.86 -2.94 2.47
CA ILE A 167 23.55 -4.16 1.74
C ILE A 167 24.42 -4.28 0.46
N LYS A 168 24.56 -3.22 -0.34
CA LYS A 168 25.44 -3.09 -1.53
C LYS A 168 25.68 -1.61 -1.89
N SER A 169 26.90 -1.24 -2.29
CA SER A 169 27.21 0.11 -2.79
C SER A 169 26.63 0.33 -4.19
N THR A 170 25.32 0.61 -4.26
CA THR A 170 24.61 0.76 -5.53
C THR A 170 23.56 1.87 -5.48
N LYS A 171 23.60 2.75 -6.47
CA LYS A 171 22.61 3.82 -6.67
C LYS A 171 21.33 3.28 -7.29
N MET A 172 20.23 3.98 -7.04
CA MET A 172 18.95 3.70 -7.71
C MET A 172 19.11 3.92 -9.23
N ASP A 173 18.67 2.96 -10.03
CA ASP A 173 18.52 3.09 -11.48
C ASP A 173 17.51 4.20 -11.78
N ARG A 174 17.87 5.11 -12.69
CA ARG A 174 17.06 6.28 -13.06
C ARG A 174 16.50 6.21 -14.48
N SER A 175 16.61 5.07 -15.17
CA SER A 175 16.11 4.88 -16.53
C SER A 175 14.60 5.10 -16.58
N LEU A 176 14.18 6.13 -17.33
CA LEU A 176 12.76 6.45 -17.51
C LEU A 176 12.02 5.29 -18.16
N ARG A 177 12.65 4.63 -19.13
CA ARG A 177 12.12 3.44 -19.82
C ARG A 177 11.80 2.31 -18.86
N ARG A 178 12.79 1.88 -18.05
CA ARG A 178 12.63 0.74 -17.13
C ARG A 178 11.58 1.00 -16.05
N HIS A 179 11.55 2.20 -15.49
CA HIS A 179 10.54 2.58 -14.50
C HIS A 179 9.15 2.62 -15.13
N TYR A 180 9.00 3.20 -16.32
CA TYR A 180 7.73 3.22 -17.02
C TYR A 180 7.18 1.81 -17.29
N ASP A 181 7.99 0.91 -17.84
CA ASP A 181 7.57 -0.46 -18.13
C ASP A 181 7.16 -1.21 -16.86
N THR A 182 7.93 -1.03 -15.79
CA THR A 182 7.60 -1.58 -14.47
C THR A 182 6.27 -1.03 -13.94
N ILE A 183 5.98 0.26 -14.15
CA ILE A 183 4.72 0.90 -13.72
C ILE A 183 3.54 0.40 -14.55
N VAL A 184 3.70 0.19 -15.86
CA VAL A 184 2.65 -0.39 -16.72
C VAL A 184 2.31 -1.80 -16.23
N GLN A 185 3.32 -2.63 -16.00
CA GLN A 185 3.14 -3.97 -15.47
C GLN A 185 2.47 -3.97 -14.08
N PHE A 186 2.95 -3.12 -13.18
CA PHE A 186 2.38 -2.94 -11.85
C PHE A 186 0.92 -2.50 -11.91
N THR A 187 0.58 -1.56 -12.79
CA THR A 187 -0.80 -1.06 -12.97
C THR A 187 -1.72 -2.15 -13.48
N ALA A 188 -1.26 -2.95 -14.45
CA ALA A 188 -2.01 -4.12 -14.94
C ALA A 188 -2.24 -5.14 -13.84
N ALA A 189 -1.21 -5.42 -13.02
CA ALA A 189 -1.31 -6.31 -11.87
C ALA A 189 -2.35 -5.81 -10.85
N VAL A 190 -2.27 -4.53 -10.46
CA VAL A 190 -3.23 -3.89 -9.54
C VAL A 190 -4.65 -3.97 -10.09
N ARG A 191 -4.86 -3.72 -11.38
CA ARG A 191 -6.18 -3.82 -12.02
C ARG A 191 -6.75 -5.25 -11.91
N ILE A 192 -5.92 -6.27 -12.13
CA ILE A 192 -6.36 -7.67 -12.03
C ILE A 192 -6.76 -7.99 -10.59
N ILE A 193 -5.84 -7.80 -9.62
CA ILE A 193 -6.05 -8.24 -8.22
C ILE A 193 -7.14 -7.46 -7.47
N THR A 194 -7.56 -6.30 -7.99
CA THR A 194 -8.62 -5.46 -7.38
C THR A 194 -9.99 -5.65 -8.04
N SER A 195 -10.14 -6.65 -8.92
CA SER A 195 -11.39 -6.96 -9.60
C SER A 195 -12.45 -7.52 -8.64
N ASN A 196 -13.73 -7.19 -8.88
CA ASN A 196 -14.86 -7.69 -8.09
C ASN A 196 -15.10 -9.20 -8.25
N SER A 197 -14.65 -9.75 -9.38
CA SER A 197 -14.64 -11.18 -9.67
C SER A 197 -13.27 -11.52 -10.23
N ILE A 198 -12.68 -12.63 -9.77
CA ILE A 198 -11.34 -13.05 -10.16
C ILE A 198 -11.23 -14.57 -10.12
N SER A 199 -10.77 -15.17 -11.21
CA SER A 199 -10.49 -16.60 -11.29
C SER A 199 -9.13 -16.94 -10.69
N PRO A 200 -8.87 -18.20 -10.27
CA PRO A 200 -7.54 -18.62 -9.80
C PRO A 200 -6.42 -18.35 -10.81
N ASN A 201 -6.72 -18.43 -12.11
CA ASN A 201 -5.74 -18.12 -13.15
C ASN A 201 -5.41 -16.63 -13.21
N GLU A 202 -6.40 -15.77 -13.03
CA GLU A 202 -6.20 -14.32 -12.94
C GLU A 202 -5.47 -13.94 -11.65
N VAL A 203 -5.73 -14.62 -10.53
CA VAL A 203 -4.96 -14.46 -9.28
C VAL A 203 -3.49 -14.73 -9.55
N ARG A 204 -3.14 -15.87 -10.14
CA ARG A 204 -1.75 -16.21 -10.50
C ARG A 204 -1.12 -15.17 -11.42
N ARG A 205 -1.83 -14.76 -12.47
CA ARG A 205 -1.33 -13.76 -13.42
C ARG A 205 -1.12 -12.40 -12.77
N GLY A 206 -2.09 -11.94 -11.97
CA GLY A 206 -2.04 -10.66 -11.29
C GLY A 206 -0.95 -10.62 -10.21
N CYS A 207 -0.88 -11.64 -9.35
CA CYS A 207 0.14 -11.74 -8.30
C CYS A 207 1.53 -11.94 -8.89
N GLY A 208 1.68 -12.76 -9.93
CA GLY A 208 2.96 -12.93 -10.64
C GLY A 208 3.43 -11.65 -11.32
N ALA A 209 2.54 -10.88 -11.96
CA ALA A 209 2.89 -9.59 -12.54
C ALA A 209 3.25 -8.55 -11.46
N LEU A 210 2.56 -8.57 -10.32
CA LEU A 210 2.88 -7.73 -9.16
C LEU A 210 4.27 -8.07 -8.63
N GLU A 211 4.56 -9.35 -8.39
CA GLU A 211 5.85 -9.82 -7.91
C GLU A 211 6.98 -9.42 -8.87
N GLN A 212 6.79 -9.62 -10.18
CA GLN A 212 7.78 -9.23 -11.19
C GLN A 212 8.07 -7.73 -11.15
N ALA A 213 7.04 -6.88 -11.06
CA ALA A 213 7.25 -5.43 -10.95
C ALA A 213 8.03 -5.05 -9.67
N ILE A 214 7.72 -5.70 -8.55
CA ILE A 214 8.42 -5.51 -7.28
C ILE A 214 9.89 -5.95 -7.38
N GLN A 215 10.15 -7.10 -7.98
CA GLN A 215 11.51 -7.57 -8.22
C GLN A 215 12.28 -6.66 -9.19
N SER A 216 11.62 -6.09 -10.20
CA SER A 216 12.23 -5.10 -11.11
C SER A 216 12.68 -3.85 -10.36
N TRP A 217 11.83 -3.28 -9.49
CA TRP A 217 12.25 -2.17 -8.62
C TRP A 217 13.37 -2.55 -7.65
N ALA A 218 13.37 -3.77 -7.12
CA ALA A 218 14.47 -4.25 -6.28
C ALA A 218 15.79 -4.34 -7.06
N ARG A 219 15.77 -4.83 -8.32
CA ARG A 219 16.95 -4.87 -9.21
C ARG A 219 17.40 -3.48 -9.64
N MET A 220 16.49 -2.52 -9.72
CA MET A 220 16.76 -1.10 -9.93
C MET A 220 17.25 -0.38 -8.67
N ASN A 221 17.56 -1.10 -7.58
CA ASN A 221 18.01 -0.56 -6.30
C ASN A 221 17.06 0.54 -5.74
N CYS A 222 15.75 0.40 -6.01
CA CYS A 222 14.77 1.23 -5.33
C CYS A 222 14.66 0.76 -3.87
N HIS A 223 14.66 1.69 -2.93
CA HIS A 223 14.36 1.34 -1.54
C HIS A 223 12.88 0.95 -1.40
N LEU A 224 12.61 -0.31 -1.04
CA LEU A 224 11.27 -0.86 -0.88
C LEU A 224 10.95 -1.09 0.60
N VAL A 225 9.77 -0.64 1.04
CA VAL A 225 9.29 -0.86 2.41
C VAL A 225 8.73 -2.29 2.59
N PRO A 226 8.59 -2.81 3.83
CA PRO A 226 8.14 -4.18 4.08
C PRO A 226 6.82 -4.58 3.41
N TYR A 227 5.92 -3.63 3.15
CA TYR A 227 4.68 -3.89 2.41
C TYR A 227 4.91 -4.49 1.02
N PHE A 228 5.98 -4.13 0.31
CA PHE A 228 6.34 -4.74 -0.98
C PHE A 228 6.61 -6.24 -0.83
N HIS A 229 7.23 -6.65 0.28
CA HIS A 229 7.40 -8.07 0.57
C HIS A 229 6.07 -8.73 0.98
N PHE A 230 5.22 -8.07 1.76
CA PHE A 230 3.91 -8.65 2.09
C PHE A 230 3.04 -8.87 0.84
N ALA A 231 3.14 -7.99 -0.15
CA ALA A 231 2.40 -8.08 -1.39
C ALA A 231 2.73 -9.34 -2.22
N VAL A 232 3.93 -9.91 -2.10
CA VAL A 232 4.27 -11.16 -2.81
C VAL A 232 3.57 -12.39 -2.21
N HIS A 233 2.98 -12.27 -1.02
CA HIS A 233 2.22 -13.35 -0.35
C HIS A 233 0.70 -13.22 -0.55
N LEU A 234 0.24 -12.42 -1.51
CA LEU A 234 -1.18 -12.19 -1.74
C LEU A 234 -1.90 -13.38 -2.40
N GLU A 235 -1.23 -14.15 -3.26
CA GLU A 235 -1.88 -15.26 -3.99
C GLU A 235 -2.58 -16.26 -3.04
N PRO A 236 -1.92 -16.79 -1.99
CA PRO A 236 -2.59 -17.64 -1.00
C PRO A 236 -3.78 -16.97 -0.30
N GLN A 237 -3.75 -15.64 -0.11
CA GLN A 237 -4.85 -14.89 0.50
C GLN A 237 -6.08 -14.86 -0.42
N PHE A 238 -5.89 -14.63 -1.72
CA PHE A 238 -6.97 -14.68 -2.71
C PHE A 238 -7.60 -16.06 -2.80
N LEU A 239 -6.79 -17.13 -2.78
CA LEU A 239 -7.31 -18.50 -2.84
C LEU A 239 -8.12 -18.87 -1.59
N LYS A 240 -7.83 -18.25 -0.44
CA LYS A 240 -8.53 -18.51 0.82
C LYS A 240 -9.76 -17.63 1.03
N HIS A 241 -9.70 -16.36 0.62
CA HIS A 241 -10.68 -15.33 0.96
C HIS A 241 -11.49 -14.81 -0.23
N GLY A 242 -11.16 -15.23 -1.45
CA GLY A 242 -11.83 -14.80 -2.66
C GLY A 242 -11.39 -13.41 -3.14
N PRO A 243 -12.24 -12.71 -3.92
CA PRO A 243 -11.91 -11.42 -4.53
C PRO A 243 -11.55 -10.35 -3.51
N GLY A 244 -10.57 -9.51 -3.85
CA GLY A 244 -10.03 -8.43 -3.01
C GLY A 244 -11.09 -7.52 -2.37
N PRO A 245 -12.11 -7.08 -3.13
CA PRO A 245 -13.18 -6.26 -2.59
C PRO A 245 -14.00 -6.90 -1.46
N GLY A 246 -13.97 -8.23 -1.32
CA GLY A 246 -14.65 -8.93 -0.22
C GLY A 246 -13.94 -8.79 1.13
N TRP A 247 -12.67 -8.40 1.14
CA TRP A 247 -11.84 -8.40 2.35
C TRP A 247 -10.96 -7.17 2.53
N TRP A 248 -11.12 -6.16 1.67
CA TRP A 248 -10.50 -4.85 1.89
C TRP A 248 -11.24 -3.97 2.91
N THR A 249 -10.58 -2.97 3.49
CA THR A 249 -11.15 -2.24 4.63
C THR A 249 -11.89 -0.93 4.33
N TYR A 250 -12.15 -0.58 3.08
CA TYR A 250 -12.92 0.64 2.75
C TYR A 250 -14.26 0.76 3.48
N PRO A 251 -15.10 -0.30 3.58
CA PRO A 251 -16.37 -0.21 4.29
C PRO A 251 -16.16 0.11 5.79
N TYR A 252 -15.17 -0.50 6.43
CA TYR A 252 -14.88 -0.26 7.85
C TYR A 252 -14.36 1.17 8.08
N GLU A 253 -13.50 1.71 7.21
CA GLU A 253 -13.07 3.12 7.32
C GLU A 253 -14.23 4.10 7.15
N ARG A 254 -15.17 3.81 6.23
CA ARG A 254 -16.40 4.61 6.08
C ARG A 254 -17.24 4.56 7.35
N ASN A 255 -17.39 3.38 7.95
CA ASN A 255 -18.14 3.17 9.18
C ASN A 255 -17.46 3.89 10.37
N ASN A 256 -16.14 3.82 10.48
CA ASN A 256 -15.39 4.57 11.49
C ASN A 256 -15.58 6.08 11.32
N GLY A 257 -15.59 6.57 10.07
CA GLY A 257 -15.89 7.97 9.76
C GLY A 257 -17.33 8.39 10.11
N LEU A 258 -18.29 7.47 10.06
CA LEU A 258 -19.65 7.70 10.54
C LEU A 258 -19.70 7.73 12.07
N LEU A 259 -19.07 6.75 12.73
CA LEU A 259 -18.99 6.65 14.18
C LEU A 259 -18.36 7.90 14.80
N GLY A 260 -17.29 8.42 14.19
CA GLY A 260 -16.61 9.64 14.62
C GLY A 260 -17.43 10.93 14.49
N ARG A 261 -18.63 10.90 13.89
CA ARG A 261 -19.55 12.04 13.83
C ARG A 261 -20.58 12.03 14.95
N PHE A 262 -20.68 10.95 15.73
CA PHE A 262 -21.59 10.95 16.88
C PHE A 262 -21.02 11.83 17.98
N ASN A 263 -21.82 12.79 18.43
CA ASN A 263 -21.49 13.59 19.59
C ASN A 263 -21.39 12.69 20.82
N HIS A 264 -20.27 12.77 21.53
CA HIS A 264 -20.04 12.06 22.78
C HIS A 264 -19.52 13.04 23.84
N ASN A 265 -19.72 12.69 25.12
CA ASN A 265 -19.25 13.51 26.25
C ASN A 265 -17.72 13.44 26.46
N GLY A 266 -17.02 12.55 25.77
CA GLY A 266 -15.56 12.40 25.87
C GLY A 266 -15.10 11.70 27.15
N HIS A 267 -16.03 11.12 27.92
CA HIS A 267 -15.70 10.40 29.15
C HIS A 267 -15.26 8.98 28.84
N SER A 268 -14.05 8.63 29.25
CA SER A 268 -13.52 7.28 29.12
C SER A 268 -14.23 6.28 30.05
N GLY A 269 -13.86 5.00 30.01
CA GLY A 269 -14.46 3.96 30.86
C GLY A 269 -15.69 3.28 30.25
N GLY A 270 -15.83 3.30 28.93
CA GLY A 270 -16.93 2.63 28.22
C GLY A 270 -18.09 3.54 27.82
N GLU A 271 -18.13 4.79 28.28
CA GLU A 271 -19.23 5.72 27.96
C GLU A 271 -19.21 6.18 26.49
N ILE A 272 -18.02 6.48 25.95
CA ILE A 272 -17.84 6.82 24.53
C ILE A 272 -18.25 5.62 23.67
N GLU A 273 -17.75 4.42 24.00
CA GLU A 273 -18.06 3.17 23.31
C GLU A 273 -19.56 2.87 23.34
N GLY A 274 -20.21 3.02 24.51
CA GLY A 274 -21.64 2.85 24.65
C GLY A 274 -22.45 3.88 23.85
N THR A 275 -21.98 5.12 23.76
CA THR A 275 -22.62 6.17 22.96
C THR A 275 -22.49 5.89 21.46
N MET A 276 -21.29 5.52 21.00
CA MET A 276 -21.05 5.12 19.62
C MET A 276 -21.87 3.89 19.24
N MET A 277 -21.96 2.87 20.12
CA MET A 277 -22.77 1.67 19.88
C MET A 277 -24.26 1.98 19.74
N ARG A 278 -24.80 2.84 20.61
CA ARG A 278 -26.21 3.28 20.51
C ARG A 278 -26.46 4.09 19.24
N GLY A 279 -25.54 4.98 18.86
CA GLY A 279 -25.60 5.74 17.62
C GLY A 279 -25.59 4.84 16.38
N TRP A 280 -24.68 3.87 16.37
CA TRP A 280 -24.56 2.86 15.32
C TRP A 280 -25.87 2.08 15.14
N TRP A 281 -26.45 1.56 16.23
CA TRP A 281 -27.68 0.79 16.13
C TRP A 281 -28.84 1.59 15.57
N LYS A 282 -29.00 2.84 16.02
CA LYS A 282 -30.02 3.74 15.48
C LYS A 282 -29.82 3.96 13.98
N ALA A 283 -28.59 4.19 13.53
CA ALA A 283 -28.29 4.44 12.12
C ALA A 283 -28.62 3.23 11.23
N ILE A 284 -28.25 2.01 11.65
CA ILE A 284 -28.57 0.78 10.90
C ILE A 284 -30.07 0.56 10.85
N LEU A 285 -30.77 0.63 11.99
CA LEU A 285 -32.22 0.38 12.04
C LEU A 285 -33.00 1.37 11.17
N ILE A 286 -32.58 2.63 11.11
CA ILE A 286 -33.18 3.62 10.21
C ILE A 286 -32.91 3.27 8.74
N GLN A 287 -31.69 2.83 8.41
CA GLN A 287 -31.36 2.42 7.05
C GLN A 287 -32.22 1.22 6.60
N ASP A 288 -32.41 0.22 7.46
CA ASP A 288 -33.26 -0.94 7.18
C ASP A 288 -34.72 -0.54 6.94
N LEU A 289 -35.24 0.46 7.67
CA LEU A 289 -36.60 0.98 7.47
C LEU A 289 -36.78 1.75 6.14
N VAL A 290 -35.73 2.38 5.62
CA VAL A 290 -35.78 3.20 4.38
C VAL A 290 -35.43 2.38 3.14
N CYS A 291 -34.72 1.26 3.29
CA CYS A 291 -34.28 0.39 2.20
C CYS A 291 -35.19 -0.83 1.94
N LEU A 292 -36.33 -0.93 2.65
CA LEU A 292 -37.47 -1.80 2.32
C LEU A 292 -38.43 -1.07 1.36
#